data_AF-Q93FS0-F1
#
_entry.id   AF-Q93FS0-F1
#
_cell.length_a   1.000
_cell.length_b   1.000
_cell.length_c   1.000
_cell.angle_alpha   90.00
_cell.angle_beta   90.00
_cell.angle_gamma   90.00
#
_symmetry.space_group_name_H-M   'P 1'
#
loop_
_entity.id
_entity.type
_entity.pdbx_description
1 polymer ?
#
loop_
_entity_poly.entity_id
_entity_poly.type
_entity_poly.pdbx_seq_one_letter_code
_entity_poly.pdbx_strand_id
1 'polypeptide(L)'
;MSNKELYDIVNNWKIWMEQEKRYSLNTVVSYVRDLDKFIEFLHKSTGCSVTLNNLVHVKIGDLRKWFASRYQCGVEAVTNARSLSALRNFFRYLSRMYYIDSQAVFYLSRPHLKKTLPKVLAGS
;
A
#
# COMPACT_ATOMS: atom_id res chain seq x y z
N MET A 1 3.01 14.39 -3.82
CA MET A 1 1.58 14.19 -3.49
C MET A 1 0.87 15.53 -3.67
N SER A 2 -0.19 15.61 -4.49
CA SER A 2 -0.84 16.89 -4.85
C SER A 2 -1.99 17.30 -3.92
N ASN A 3 -2.22 16.56 -2.84
CA ASN A 3 -3.27 16.83 -1.85
C ASN A 3 -2.63 17.16 -0.49
N LYS A 4 -2.83 18.39 0.00
CA LYS A 4 -2.22 18.90 1.24
C LYS A 4 -2.66 18.12 2.48
N GLU A 5 -3.94 17.81 2.59
CA GLU A 5 -4.48 17.03 3.71
C GLU A 5 -3.80 15.65 3.81
N LEU A 6 -3.71 14.94 2.69
CA LEU A 6 -3.06 13.63 2.65
C LEU A 6 -1.57 13.71 3.01
N TYR A 7 -0.88 14.76 2.58
CA TYR A 7 0.51 15.00 2.94
C TYR A 7 0.69 15.22 4.45
N ASP A 8 -0.16 16.06 5.06
CA ASP A 8 -0.13 16.34 6.50
C ASP A 8 -0.40 15.05 7.31
N ILE A 9 -1.36 14.22 6.88
CA ILE A 9 -1.66 12.92 7.49
C ILE A 9 -0.46 11.96 7.41
N VAL A 10 0.22 11.88 6.26
CA VAL A 10 1.40 11.00 6.11
C VAL A 10 2.55 11.47 6.98
N ASN A 11 2.75 12.78 7.16
CA ASN A 11 3.76 13.29 8.09
C ASN A 11 3.44 12.95 9.54
N ASN A 12 2.19 13.10 9.96
CA ASN A 12 1.77 12.72 11.30
C ASN A 12 1.87 11.20 11.52
N TRP A 13 1.60 10.40 10.48
CA TRP A 13 1.79 8.96 10.52
C TRP A 13 3.27 8.57 10.70
N LYS A 14 4.20 9.26 10.04
CA LYS A 14 5.64 9.06 10.25
C LYS A 14 6.04 9.30 11.70
N ILE A 15 5.66 10.46 12.24
CA ILE A 15 5.92 10.83 13.63
C ILE A 15 5.35 9.78 14.57
N TRP A 16 4.12 9.33 14.33
CA TRP A 16 3.49 8.28 15.12
C TRP A 16 4.26 6.94 15.07
N MET A 17 4.74 6.51 13.90
CA MET A 17 5.54 5.30 13.80
C MET A 17 6.85 5.39 14.59
N GLU A 18 7.49 6.56 14.59
CA GLU A 18 8.75 6.78 15.32
C GLU A 18 8.52 6.85 16.84
N GLN A 19 7.54 7.64 17.29
CA GLN A 19 7.35 7.94 18.70
C GLN A 19 6.58 6.83 19.43
N GLU A 20 5.45 6.40 18.87
CA GLU A 20 4.54 5.45 19.54
C GLU A 20 4.92 4.00 19.25
N LYS A 21 5.32 3.70 18.01
CA LYS A 21 5.66 2.34 17.59
C LYS A 21 7.15 2.03 17.71
N ARG A 22 7.99 3.05 17.96
CA ARG A 22 9.46 2.94 18.06
C ARG A 22 10.10 2.23 16.86
N TYR A 23 9.53 2.46 15.67
CA TYR A 23 10.09 1.90 14.45
C TYR A 23 11.40 2.62 14.09
N SER A 24 12.37 1.87 13.56
CA SER A 24 13.59 2.47 13.03
C SER A 24 13.27 3.37 11.84
N LEU A 25 14.09 4.40 11.64
CA LEU A 25 13.96 5.33 10.51
C LEU A 25 13.91 4.60 9.16
N ASN A 26 14.71 3.54 9.00
CA ASN A 26 14.71 2.71 7.79
C ASN A 26 13.36 2.02 7.56
N THR A 27 12.69 1.59 8.63
CA THR A 27 11.35 0.98 8.55
C THR A 27 10.32 2.03 8.15
N VAL A 28 10.36 3.21 8.77
CA VAL A 28 9.49 4.36 8.47
C VAL A 28 9.60 4.74 6.99
N VAL A 29 10.82 4.97 6.50
CA VAL A 29 11.08 5.33 5.09
C VAL A 29 10.58 4.24 4.15
N SER A 30 10.81 2.97 4.49
CA SER A 30 10.35 1.84 3.70
C SER A 30 8.82 1.74 3.64
N TYR A 31 8.13 2.06 4.73
CA TYR A 31 6.67 2.04 4.82
C TYR A 31 6.05 3.20 4.04
N VAL A 32 6.58 4.40 4.19
CA VAL A 32 6.15 5.59 3.42
C VAL A 32 6.32 5.36 1.93
N ARG A 33 7.48 4.86 1.51
CA ARG A 33 7.74 4.55 0.09
C ARG A 33 6.76 3.52 -0.48
N ASP A 34 6.34 2.55 0.30
CA ASP A 34 5.38 1.55 -0.15
C ASP A 34 3.96 2.13 -0.26
N LEU A 35 3.57 3.03 0.66
CA LEU A 35 2.31 3.79 0.56
C LEU A 35 2.32 4.70 -0.67
N ASP A 36 3.42 5.41 -0.93
CA ASP A 36 3.56 6.29 -2.09
C ASP A 36 3.40 5.51 -3.41
N LYS A 37 4.00 4.31 -3.51
CA LYS A 37 3.84 3.43 -4.69
C LYS A 37 2.40 2.98 -4.90
N PHE A 38 1.63 2.81 -3.82
CA PHE A 38 0.21 2.48 -3.93
C PHE A 38 -0.60 3.68 -4.40
N ILE A 39 -0.32 4.86 -3.85
CA ILE A 39 -0.96 6.13 -4.26
C ILE A 39 -0.65 6.44 -5.73
N GLU A 40 0.59 6.24 -6.17
CA GLU A 40 0.99 6.39 -7.56
C GLU A 40 0.22 5.41 -8.48
N PHE A 41 0.03 4.16 -8.04
CA PHE A 41 -0.79 3.20 -8.78
C PHE A 41 -2.24 3.66 -8.91
N LEU A 42 -2.86 4.15 -7.82
CA LEU A 42 -4.22 4.66 -7.86
C LEU A 42 -4.32 5.87 -8.80
N HIS A 43 -3.37 6.80 -8.72
CA HIS A 43 -3.30 7.96 -9.61
C HIS A 43 -3.25 7.55 -11.08
N LYS A 44 -2.39 6.56 -11.42
CA LYS A 44 -2.29 6.03 -12.79
C LYS A 44 -3.58 5.34 -13.24
N SER A 45 -4.29 4.69 -12.32
CA SER A 45 -5.54 3.97 -12.64
C SER A 45 -6.75 4.89 -12.77
N THR A 46 -6.80 6.02 -12.06
CA THR A 46 -7.95 6.95 -12.07
C THR A 46 -7.72 8.14 -12.99
N GLY A 47 -6.47 8.46 -13.34
CA GLY A 47 -6.10 9.66 -14.09
C GLY A 47 -6.31 10.96 -13.30
N CYS A 48 -6.55 10.87 -11.99
CA CYS A 48 -6.87 12.00 -11.12
C CYS A 48 -5.99 12.00 -9.87
N SER A 49 -5.78 13.19 -9.31
CA SER A 49 -5.13 13.35 -8.00
C SER A 49 -5.83 12.50 -6.93
N VAL A 50 -5.06 11.65 -6.26
CA VAL A 50 -5.56 10.79 -5.18
C VAL A 50 -5.76 11.61 -3.91
N THR A 51 -6.97 11.57 -3.37
CA THR A 51 -7.35 12.20 -2.11
C THR A 51 -7.45 11.19 -0.98
N LEU A 52 -7.57 11.66 0.27
CA LEU A 52 -7.89 10.79 1.40
C LEU A 52 -9.17 9.98 1.14
N ASN A 53 -10.22 10.63 0.61
CA ASN A 53 -11.48 9.95 0.29
C ASN A 53 -11.28 8.77 -0.68
N ASN A 54 -10.43 8.93 -1.69
CA ASN A 54 -10.12 7.83 -2.60
C ASN A 54 -9.47 6.65 -1.88
N LEU A 55 -8.55 6.91 -0.95
CA LEU A 55 -7.87 5.87 -0.16
C LEU A 55 -8.82 5.12 0.76
N VAL A 56 -9.75 5.82 1.40
CA VAL A 56 -10.72 5.24 2.34
C VAL A 56 -11.69 4.29 1.63
N HIS A 57 -12.08 4.65 0.41
CA HIS A 57 -12.98 3.88 -0.43
C HIS A 57 -12.30 2.82 -1.32
N VAL A 58 -11.00 2.58 -1.14
CA VAL A 58 -10.28 1.50 -1.83
C VAL A 58 -10.97 0.17 -1.59
N LYS A 59 -11.25 -0.56 -2.67
CA LYS A 59 -11.84 -1.90 -2.60
C LYS A 59 -10.75 -2.96 -2.59
N ILE A 60 -11.09 -4.16 -2.12
CA ILE A 60 -10.20 -5.34 -2.19
C ILE A 60 -9.74 -5.60 -3.64
N GLY A 61 -10.60 -5.32 -4.62
CA GLY A 61 -10.27 -5.44 -6.04
C GLY A 61 -9.10 -4.55 -6.46
N ASP A 62 -9.01 -3.32 -5.96
CA ASP A 62 -7.95 -2.36 -6.30
C ASP A 62 -6.61 -2.79 -5.69
N LEU A 63 -6.64 -3.29 -4.45
CA LEU A 63 -5.47 -3.88 -3.82
C LEU A 63 -4.97 -5.10 -4.59
N ARG A 64 -5.87 -6.00 -5.01
CA ARG A 64 -5.52 -7.17 -5.82
C ARG A 64 -4.91 -6.76 -7.16
N LYS A 65 -5.48 -5.76 -7.84
CA LYS A 65 -4.93 -5.22 -9.09
C LYS A 65 -3.52 -4.66 -8.88
N TRP A 66 -3.28 -3.93 -7.79
CA TRP A 66 -1.96 -3.40 -7.46
C TRP A 66 -0.94 -4.53 -7.23
N PHE A 67 -1.25 -5.52 -6.39
CA PHE A 67 -0.33 -6.63 -6.16
C PHE A 67 -0.10 -7.48 -7.40
N ALA A 68 -1.12 -7.66 -8.25
CA ALA A 68 -0.99 -8.37 -9.52
C ALA A 68 -0.05 -7.64 -10.48
N SER A 69 -0.16 -6.32 -10.63
CA SER A 69 0.76 -5.54 -11.49
C SER A 69 2.20 -5.58 -10.96
N ARG A 70 2.39 -5.50 -9.64
CA ARG A 70 3.71 -5.63 -9.00
C ARG A 70 4.32 -7.01 -9.27
N TYR A 71 3.52 -8.07 -9.22
CA TYR A 71 3.96 -9.42 -9.56
C TYR A 71 4.39 -9.54 -11.03
N GLN A 72 3.62 -8.97 -11.96
CA GLN A 72 3.97 -8.92 -13.39
C GLN A 72 5.28 -8.15 -13.65
N CYS A 73 5.58 -7.13 -12.85
CA CYS A 73 6.85 -6.40 -12.89
C CYS A 73 8.01 -7.09 -12.15
N GLY A 74 7.86 -8.35 -11.72
CA GLY A 74 8.93 -9.10 -11.06
C GLY A 74 9.22 -8.66 -9.61
N VAL A 75 8.28 -8.03 -8.93
CA VAL A 75 8.47 -7.62 -7.53
C VAL A 75 8.39 -8.84 -6.61
N GLU A 76 9.45 -9.07 -5.87
CA GLU A 76 9.59 -10.18 -4.93
C GLU A 76 8.48 -10.24 -3.87
N ALA A 77 8.13 -11.48 -3.46
CA ALA A 77 7.08 -11.75 -2.49
C ALA A 77 7.34 -11.09 -1.13
N VAL A 78 8.60 -11.03 -0.68
CA VAL A 78 9.01 -10.37 0.58
C VAL A 78 8.72 -8.87 0.51
N THR A 79 8.99 -8.23 -0.63
CA THR A 79 8.70 -6.82 -0.85
C THR A 79 7.18 -6.58 -0.82
N ASN A 80 6.39 -7.42 -1.49
CA ASN A 80 4.93 -7.30 -1.45
C ASN A 80 4.33 -7.53 -0.06
N ALA A 81 4.90 -8.45 0.73
CA ALA A 81 4.48 -8.68 2.12
C ALA A 81 4.77 -7.45 3.01
N ARG A 82 5.93 -6.79 2.81
CA ARG A 82 6.26 -5.53 3.48
C ARG A 82 5.30 -4.41 3.06
N SER A 83 4.98 -4.30 1.78
CA SER A 83 4.01 -3.30 1.29
C SER A 83 2.62 -3.50 1.87
N LEU A 84 2.14 -4.75 1.98
CA LEU A 84 0.87 -5.02 2.66
C LEU A 84 0.92 -4.64 4.15
N SER A 85 2.06 -4.87 4.81
CA SER A 85 2.24 -4.49 6.22
C SER A 85 2.23 -2.97 6.39
N ALA A 86 2.84 -2.23 5.47
CA ALA A 86 2.83 -0.77 5.44
C ALA A 86 1.40 -0.23 5.26
N LEU A 87 0.65 -0.74 4.28
CA LEU A 87 -0.75 -0.33 4.08
C LEU A 87 -1.60 -0.60 5.33
N ARG A 88 -1.53 -1.81 5.90
CA ARG A 88 -2.28 -2.14 7.13
C ARG A 88 -1.91 -1.23 8.29
N ASN A 89 -0.63 -0.88 8.42
CA ASN A 89 -0.18 0.03 9.47
C ASN A 89 -0.77 1.44 9.26
N PHE A 90 -0.76 1.96 8.03
CA PHE A 90 -1.35 3.25 7.69
C PHE A 90 -2.87 3.28 7.95
N PHE A 91 -3.62 2.27 7.50
CA PHE A 91 -5.06 2.22 7.73
C PHE A 91 -5.42 2.03 9.22
N ARG A 92 -4.59 1.34 10.02
CA ARG A 92 -4.75 1.32 11.48
C ARG A 92 -4.52 2.68 12.10
N TYR A 93 -3.54 3.42 11.60
CA TYR A 93 -3.29 4.79 12.04
C TYR A 93 -4.49 5.71 11.71
N LEU A 94 -5.07 5.59 10.51
CA LEU A 94 -6.29 6.32 10.14
C LEU A 94 -7.48 6.00 11.05
N SER A 95 -7.74 4.71 11.31
CA SER A 95 -8.79 4.29 12.23
C SER A 95 -8.57 4.84 13.64
N ARG A 96 -7.33 4.81 14.14
CA ARG A 96 -6.99 5.29 15.49
C ARG A 96 -7.05 6.81 15.65
N MET A 97 -6.53 7.58 14.69
CA MET A 97 -6.37 9.03 14.83
C MET A 97 -7.51 9.83 14.23
N TYR A 98 -8.19 9.27 13.23
CA TYR A 98 -9.20 9.98 12.45
C TYR A 98 -10.57 9.27 12.47
N TYR A 99 -10.70 8.13 13.18
CA TYR A 99 -11.94 7.32 13.22
C TYR A 99 -12.41 6.88 11.83
N ILE A 100 -11.47 6.71 10.91
CA ILE A 100 -11.75 6.29 9.53
C ILE A 100 -11.51 4.79 9.39
N ASP A 101 -12.60 4.03 9.27
CA ASP A 101 -12.54 2.58 9.10
C ASP A 101 -12.56 2.18 7.63
N SER A 102 -11.38 1.83 7.09
CA SER A 102 -11.27 1.11 5.82
C SER A 102 -10.88 -0.34 6.07
N GLN A 103 -11.85 -1.23 5.92
CA GLN A 103 -11.66 -2.65 6.25
C GLN A 103 -11.02 -3.45 5.10
N ALA A 104 -11.02 -2.92 3.88
CA ALA A 104 -10.60 -3.64 2.67
C ALA A 104 -9.16 -4.19 2.76
N VAL A 105 -8.24 -3.43 3.36
CA VAL A 105 -6.84 -3.85 3.51
C VAL A 105 -6.64 -4.99 4.52
N PHE A 106 -7.54 -5.12 5.49
CA PHE A 106 -7.46 -6.16 6.53
C PHE A 106 -8.02 -7.49 6.04
N TYR A 107 -8.98 -7.47 5.12
CA TYR A 107 -9.52 -8.67 4.46
C TYR A 107 -8.62 -9.26 3.39
N LEU A 108 -7.61 -8.52 2.91
CA LEU A 108 -6.64 -9.06 1.99
C LEU A 108 -5.70 -10.00 2.76
N SER A 109 -5.83 -11.32 2.57
CA SER A 109 -4.83 -12.29 2.99
C SER A 109 -3.47 -11.99 2.34
N ARG A 110 -2.36 -12.45 2.94
CA ARG A 110 -1.02 -12.27 2.34
C ARG A 110 -1.11 -12.63 0.86
N PRO A 111 -0.56 -11.82 -0.06
CA PRO A 111 -0.67 -12.05 -1.49
C PRO A 111 0.09 -13.33 -1.86
N HIS A 112 -0.51 -14.49 -1.60
CA HIS A 112 -0.28 -15.72 -2.32
C HIS A 112 -1.04 -15.57 -3.64
N LEU A 113 -0.58 -14.63 -4.47
CA LEU A 113 -0.79 -14.77 -5.90
C LEU A 113 -0.08 -16.08 -6.24
N LYS A 114 -0.87 -17.13 -6.50
CA LYS A 114 -0.33 -18.39 -7.03
C LYS A 114 0.64 -17.99 -8.13
N LYS A 115 1.88 -18.45 -8.05
CA LYS A 115 2.86 -18.21 -9.10
C LYS A 115 2.30 -18.81 -10.39
N THR A 116 1.57 -18.03 -11.17
CA THR A 116 1.39 -18.34 -12.58
C THR A 116 2.70 -17.87 -13.22
N LEU A 117 3.73 -18.68 -13.05
CA LEU A 117 4.91 -18.60 -13.91
C LEU A 117 4.37 -18.73 -15.34
N PRO A 118 4.76 -17.85 -16.27
CA PRO A 118 4.64 -18.17 -17.68
C PRO A 118 5.31 -19.52 -17.87
N LYS A 119 4.56 -20.50 -18.37
CA LYS A 119 5.13 -21.78 -18.77
C LYS A 119 6.11 -21.44 -19.88
N VAL A 120 7.40 -21.48 -19.57
CA VAL A 120 8.45 -21.31 -20.58
C VAL A 120 8.19 -22.41 -21.62
N LEU A 121 7.77 -22.02 -22.82
CA LEU A 121 7.87 -22.90 -23.97
C LEU A 121 9.35 -22.90 -24.35
N ALA A 122 10.11 -23.79 -23.72
CA ALA A 122 11.28 -24.35 -24.37
C ALA A 122 10.74 -25.13 -25.58
N GLY A 123 11.11 -24.71 -26.78
CA GLY A 123 10.63 -25.30 -28.01
C GLY A 123 11.51 -24.90 -29.19
N SER A 124 12.62 -25.64 -29.31
CA SER A 124 13.47 -25.88 -30.49
C SER A 124 14.14 -24.70 -31.18
#